data_AF-A0A528DY33-F1
#
_entry.id   AF-A0A528DY33-F1
#
_cell.length_a   1.000
_cell.length_b   1.000
_cell.length_c   1.000
_cell.angle_alpha   90.00
_cell.angle_beta   90.00
_cell.angle_gamma   90.00
#
_symmetry.space_group_name_H-M   'P 1'
#
loop_
_entity.id
_entity.type
_entity.pdbx_description
1 polymer ?
#
loop_
_entity_poly.entity_id
_entity_poly.type
_entity_poly.pdbx_seq_one_letter_code
_entity_poly.pdbx_strand_id
1 'polypeptide(L)' 'MDVVSGAGPVPAPAHEPSEFLAYEAECRNALQPLLAGVLDAAEAAGWRRRTAASTLMFLAAQQVSETAKG' A
#
# COMPACT_ATOMS: atom_id res chain seq x y z
N MET A 1 10.83 -18.40 -4.73
CA MET A 1 10.55 -17.64 -5.96
C MET A 1 10.00 -16.29 -5.53
N ASP A 2 10.83 -15.26 -5.62
CA ASP A 2 10.50 -13.88 -5.32
C ASP A 2 9.44 -13.39 -6.31
N VAL A 3 8.20 -13.19 -5.83
CA VAL A 3 7.09 -12.70 -6.68
C VAL A 3 6.88 -11.19 -6.55
N VAL A 4 7.75 -10.48 -5.81
CA VAL A 4 7.50 -9.05 -5.49
C VAL A 4 7.96 -8.06 -6.57
N SER A 5 8.56 -8.49 -7.67
CA SER A 5 9.11 -7.56 -8.69
C SER A 5 8.09 -6.95 -9.66
N GLY A 6 6.79 -7.10 -9.44
CA GLY A 6 5.74 -6.55 -10.31
C GLY A 6 5.35 -5.08 -10.06
N ALA A 7 5.82 -4.49 -8.95
CA ALA A 7 5.47 -3.14 -8.55
C ALA A 7 6.42 -2.12 -9.20
N GLY A 8 6.01 -1.48 -10.28
CA GLY A 8 6.70 -0.28 -10.78
C GLY A 8 6.80 0.81 -9.68
N PRO A 9 7.69 1.80 -9.84
CA PRO A 9 7.86 2.87 -8.86
C PRO A 9 6.55 3.62 -8.62
N VAL A 10 6.29 4.02 -7.36
CA VAL A 10 5.17 4.89 -7.02
C VAL A 10 5.42 6.26 -7.66
N PRO A 11 4.52 6.77 -8.53
CA PRO A 11 4.69 8.10 -9.12
C PRO A 11 4.68 9.19 -8.05
N ALA A 12 5.45 10.26 -8.28
CA ALA A 12 5.42 11.44 -7.44
C ALA A 12 4.04 12.14 -7.53
N PRO A 13 3.55 12.74 -6.43
CA PRO A 13 2.31 13.50 -6.45
C PRO A 13 2.43 14.69 -7.40
N ALA A 14 1.36 15.01 -8.12
CA ALA A 14 1.29 16.20 -8.98
C ALA A 14 0.65 17.39 -8.25
N HIS A 15 -0.13 17.13 -7.19
CA HIS A 15 -0.71 18.17 -6.33
C HIS A 15 0.04 18.31 -5.02
N GLU A 16 -0.07 19.49 -4.40
CA GLU A 16 0.53 19.75 -3.08
C GLU A 16 -0.30 19.11 -1.95
N PRO A 17 0.30 18.79 -0.78
CA PRO A 17 -0.44 18.23 0.35
C PRO A 17 -1.59 19.11 0.86
N SER A 18 -1.54 20.43 0.63
CA SER A 18 -2.64 21.35 0.96
C SER A 18 -3.89 21.14 0.09
N GLU A 19 -3.74 20.55 -1.10
CA GLU A 19 -4.83 20.20 -2.01
C GLU A 19 -5.38 18.82 -1.66
N PHE A 20 -5.83 18.67 -0.41
CA PHE A 20 -6.07 17.39 0.26
C PHE A 20 -6.83 16.35 -0.59
N LEU A 21 -7.94 16.74 -1.23
CA LEU A 21 -8.76 15.82 -2.01
C LEU A 21 -8.04 15.30 -3.27
N ALA A 22 -7.32 16.17 -3.97
CA ALA A 22 -6.58 15.80 -5.18
C ALA A 22 -5.36 14.95 -4.80
N TYR A 23 -4.61 15.38 -3.78
CA TYR A 23 -3.47 14.64 -3.24
C TYR A 23 -3.85 13.23 -2.76
N GLU A 24 -4.95 13.11 -2.01
CA GLU A 24 -5.45 11.81 -1.53
C GLU A 24 -5.90 10.91 -2.69
N ALA A 25 -6.58 11.46 -3.70
CA ALA A 25 -7.02 10.71 -4.87
C ALA A 25 -5.81 10.17 -5.68
N GLU A 26 -4.79 10.99 -5.88
CA GLU A 26 -3.55 10.56 -6.54
C GLU A 26 -2.84 9.45 -5.78
N CYS A 27 -2.69 9.62 -4.46
CA CYS A 27 -2.07 8.64 -3.60
C CYS A 27 -2.81 7.28 -3.67
N ARG A 28 -4.15 7.29 -3.61
CA ARG A 28 -4.95 6.08 -3.77
C ARG A 28 -4.74 5.42 -5.13
N ASN A 29 -4.81 6.19 -6.21
CA ASN A 29 -4.66 5.67 -7.57
C ASN A 29 -3.27 5.06 -7.80
N ALA A 30 -2.23 5.72 -7.29
CA ALA A 30 -0.84 5.26 -7.38
C ALA A 30 -0.61 3.95 -6.60
N LEU A 31 -1.19 3.81 -5.42
CA LEU A 31 -0.98 2.65 -4.53
C LEU A 31 -1.91 1.46 -4.82
N GLN A 32 -3.07 1.69 -5.43
CA GLN A 32 -4.07 0.65 -5.72
C GLN A 32 -3.50 -0.57 -6.46
N PRO A 33 -2.76 -0.46 -7.58
CA PRO A 33 -2.22 -1.63 -8.28
C PRO A 33 -1.18 -2.38 -7.46
N LEU A 34 -0.40 -1.66 -6.64
CA LEU A 34 0.61 -2.27 -5.77
C LEU A 34 -0.02 -3.08 -4.65
N LEU A 35 -1.04 -2.51 -3.99
CA LEU A 35 -1.81 -3.20 -2.96
C LEU A 35 -2.50 -4.45 -3.51
N ALA A 36 -3.08 -4.37 -4.71
CA ALA A 36 -3.68 -5.52 -5.38
C ALA A 36 -2.66 -6.65 -5.58
N GLY A 37 -1.47 -6.34 -6.07
CA GLY A 37 -0.40 -7.33 -6.28
C GLY A 37 0.05 -8.03 -4.98
N VAL A 38 0.17 -7.29 -3.87
CA VAL A 38 0.50 -7.90 -2.56
C VAL A 38 -0.61 -8.83 -2.08
N LEU A 39 -1.88 -8.43 -2.26
CA LEU A 39 -3.02 -9.27 -1.88
C LEU A 39 -3.12 -10.53 -2.75
N ASP A 40 -2.87 -10.41 -4.05
CA ASP A 40 -2.85 -11.54 -4.99
C ASP A 40 -1.73 -12.52 -4.65
N ALA A 41 -0.54 -12.02 -4.31
CA ALA A 41 0.57 -12.85 -3.87
C ALA A 41 0.27 -13.59 -2.55
N ALA A 42 -0.36 -12.91 -1.60
CA ALA A 42 -0.79 -13.53 -0.34
C ALA A 42 -1.84 -14.63 -0.60
N GLU A 43 -2.83 -14.37 -1.45
CA GLU A 43 -3.86 -15.35 -1.79
C GLU A 43 -3.28 -16.55 -2.54
N ALA A 44 -2.36 -16.34 -3.48
CA ALA A 44 -1.64 -17.41 -4.18
C ALA A 44 -0.80 -18.30 -3.24
N ALA A 45 -0.30 -17.72 -2.14
CA ALA A 45 0.38 -18.46 -1.07
C ALA A 45 -0.58 -19.19 -0.11
N GLY A 46 -1.90 -19.11 -0.32
CA GLY A 46 -2.93 -19.80 0.46
C GLY A 46 -3.56 -18.97 1.58
N TRP A 47 -3.22 -17.69 1.71
CA TRP A 47 -3.82 -16.83 2.72
C TRP A 47 -5.23 -16.39 2.32
N ARG A 48 -6.13 -16.23 3.30
CA ARG A 48 -7.42 -15.57 3.06
C ARG A 48 -7.18 -14.10 2.75
N ARG A 49 -7.62 -13.64 1.57
CA ARG A 49 -7.48 -12.25 1.11
C ARG A 49 -7.92 -11.20 2.13
N ARG A 50 -9.05 -11.42 2.81
CA ARG A 50 -9.55 -10.53 3.88
C ARG A 50 -8.58 -10.43 5.07
N THR A 51 -8.00 -11.55 5.48
CA THR A 51 -7.03 -11.59 6.57
C THR A 51 -5.75 -10.85 6.17
N ALA A 52 -5.24 -11.10 4.97
CA ALA A 52 -4.09 -10.39 4.42
C ALA A 52 -4.32 -8.86 4.40
N ALA A 53 -5.50 -8.41 3.94
CA ALA A 53 -5.85 -6.99 3.93
C ALA A 53 -5.83 -6.36 5.33
N SER A 54 -6.47 -6.99 6.33
CA SER A 54 -6.44 -6.48 7.71
C SER A 54 -5.04 -6.45 8.31
N THR A 55 -4.20 -7.44 7.99
CA THR A 55 -2.81 -7.47 8.44
C THR A 55 -1.99 -6.35 7.81
N LEU A 56 -2.17 -6.07 6.51
CA LEU A 56 -1.48 -4.94 5.85
C LEU A 56 -1.86 -3.60 6.46
N MET A 57 -3.14 -3.38 6.78
CA MET A 57 -3.58 -2.17 7.48
C MET A 57 -2.92 -2.02 8.85
N PHE A 58 -2.85 -3.12 9.63
CA PHE A 58 -2.20 -3.12 10.93
C PHE A 58 -0.71 -2.80 10.83
N LEU A 59 0.01 -3.46 9.91
CA LEU A 59 1.44 -3.24 9.71
C LEU A 59 1.74 -1.79 9.28
N ALA A 60 0.94 -1.23 8.38
CA ALA A 60 1.09 0.17 7.96
C ALA A 60 0.91 1.14 9.12
N ALA A 61 -0.14 0.95 9.94
CA ALA A 61 -0.38 1.79 11.11
C ALA A 61 0.73 1.65 12.17
N GLN A 62 1.21 0.43 12.40
CA GLN A 62 2.31 0.15 13.32
C GLN A 62 3.60 0.88 12.88
N GLN A 63 3.98 0.76 11.61
CA GLN A 63 5.20 1.37 11.09
C GLN A 63 5.19 2.91 11.21
N VAL A 64 4.06 3.56 10.90
CA VAL A 64 3.92 5.02 11.07
C VAL A 64 4.03 5.42 12.55
N SER A 65 3.44 4.63 13.44
CA SER A 65 3.46 4.89 14.89
C SER A 65 4.83 4.68 15.51
N GLU A 66 5.62 3.73 15.02
CA GLU A 66 7.00 3.49 15.45
C GLU A 66 7.93 4.60 14.95
N THR A 67 7.76 5.03 13.70
CA THR A 67 8.51 6.14 13.12
C THR A 67 8.27 7.45 13.87
N ALA A 68 7.06 7.68 14.38
CA ALA A 68 6.73 8.87 15.16
C ALA A 68 7.34 8.92 16.59
N LYS A 69 7.97 7.83 17.06
CA LYS A 69 8.61 7.76 18.39
C LYS A 69 10.12 8.04 18.36
N GLY A 70 10.74 8.05 17.18
CA GLY A 70 12.16 8.36 16.97
C GLY A 70 12.37 9.83 16.66
#